data_AF-A0A351FSG1-F1
#
_entry.id   AF-A0A351FSG1-F1
#
_cell.length_a   1.000
_cell.length_b   1.000
_cell.length_c   1.000
_cell.angle_alpha   90.00
_cell.angle_beta   90.00
_cell.angle_gamma   90.00
#
_symmetry.space_group_name_H-M   'P 1'
#
loop_
_entity.id
_entity.type
_entity.pdbx_description
1 polymer ?
#
loop_
_entity_poly.entity_id
_entity_poly.type
_entity_poly.pdbx_seq_one_letter_code
_entity_poly.pdbx_strand_id
1 'polypeptide(L)' 'MKPPERTRHRRDFLAGSAALATSLLANQGLAATPTPAVQGRAEHVISIWLGGGMGQIDTFDPKRKGDPKNRKAGSYYDAI' A
#
# COMPACT_ATOMS: atom_id res chain seq x y z
N MET A 1 62.22 17.24 -11.80
CA MET A 1 61.13 18.22 -12.00
C MET A 1 59.88 17.64 -11.34
N LYS A 2 59.42 18.19 -10.20
CA LYS A 2 58.26 17.66 -9.46
C LYS A 2 56.98 18.20 -10.14
N PRO A 3 56.00 17.36 -10.51
CA PRO A 3 54.76 17.86 -11.09
C PRO A 3 54.02 18.76 -10.07
N PRO A 4 53.30 19.80 -10.54
CA PRO A 4 52.59 20.70 -9.64
C PRO A 4 51.53 19.92 -8.85
N GLU A 5 51.47 20.20 -7.55
CA GLU A 5 50.49 19.61 -6.66
C GLU A 5 49.10 20.16 -7.01
N ARG A 6 48.27 19.33 -7.64
CA ARG A 6 46.91 19.69 -8.02
C ARG A 6 46.01 19.55 -6.79
N THR A 7 45.79 20.65 -6.08
CA THR A 7 44.80 20.74 -4.99
C THR A 7 43.40 20.47 -5.54
N ARG A 8 42.85 19.29 -5.26
CA ARG A 8 41.47 18.94 -5.67
C ARG A 8 40.49 19.72 -4.79
N HIS A 9 39.71 20.63 -5.38
CA HIS A 9 38.73 21.41 -4.64
C HIS A 9 37.47 20.58 -4.38
N ARG A 10 36.77 20.83 -3.27
CA ARG A 10 35.50 20.14 -2.93
C ARG A 10 34.48 20.18 -4.08
N ARG A 11 34.48 21.27 -4.85
CA ARG A 11 33.62 21.45 -6.04
C ARG A 11 33.95 20.45 -7.15
N ASP A 12 35.23 20.13 -7.36
CA ASP A 12 35.65 19.17 -8.39
C ASP A 12 35.21 17.75 -8.01
N PHE A 13 35.26 17.42 -6.72
CA PHE A 13 34.77 16.15 -6.20
C PHE A 13 33.25 16.04 -6.36
N LEU A 14 32.49 17.09 -6.00
CA LEU A 14 31.04 17.13 -6.15
C LEU A 14 30.60 17.08 -7.62
N ALA A 15 31.33 17.77 -8.51
CA ALA A 15 31.06 17.73 -9.94
C ALA A 15 31.35 16.33 -10.52
N GLY A 16 32.45 15.71 -10.13
CA GLY A 16 32.80 14.36 -10.55
C GLY A 16 31.82 13.30 -10.06
N SER A 17 31.36 13.40 -8.79
CA SER A 17 30.38 12.45 -8.24
C SER A 17 28.99 12.63 -8.84
N ALA A 18 28.56 13.87 -9.12
CA ALA A 18 27.32 14.15 -9.82
C ALA A 18 27.31 13.57 -11.24
N ALA A 19 28.41 13.71 -11.98
CA ALA A 19 28.53 13.17 -13.34
C ALA A 19 28.48 11.62 -13.37
N LEU A 20 29.09 10.96 -12.38
CA LEU A 20 29.01 9.51 -12.24
C LEU A 20 27.59 9.05 -11.88
N ALA A 21 26.92 9.74 -10.96
CA ALA A 21 25.54 9.43 -10.57
C ALA A 21 24.56 9.59 -11.74
N THR A 22 24.69 10.66 -12.53
CA THR A 22 23.85 10.86 -13.72
C THR A 22 24.15 9.85 -14.82
N SER A 23 25.41 9.43 -15.01
CA SER A 23 25.76 8.38 -15.97
C SER A 23 25.17 7.01 -15.62
N LEU A 24 25.11 6.67 -14.32
CA LEU A 24 24.45 5.47 -13.84
C LEU A 24 22.94 5.53 -14.09
N LEU A 25 22.31 6.68 -13.79
CA LEU A 25 20.87 6.87 -14.02
C LEU A 25 20.50 6.94 -15.51
N ALA A 26 21.38 7.44 -16.38
CA ALA A 26 21.15 7.50 -17.82
C ALA A 26 21.24 6.12 -18.49
N ASN A 27 22.03 5.19 -17.94
CA ASN A 27 22.10 3.80 -18.42
C ASN A 27 20.99 2.92 -17.83
N GLN A 28 20.37 3.35 -16.74
CA GLN A 28 19.08 2.80 -16.32
C GLN A 28 18.00 3.42 -17.19
N GLY A 29 17.91 2.95 -18.44
CA GLY A 29 16.61 2.88 -19.08
C GLY A 29 15.72 2.03 -18.17
N LEU A 30 15.04 2.67 -17.21
CA LEU A 30 13.87 2.13 -16.52
C LEU A 30 12.76 2.00 -17.56
N ALA A 31 12.97 1.17 -18.58
CA ALA A 31 11.90 0.39 -19.12
C ALA A 31 11.51 -0.54 -17.97
N ALA A 32 10.64 -0.04 -17.08
CA ALA A 32 9.87 -0.90 -16.21
C ALA A 32 9.27 -1.95 -17.14
N THR A 33 9.77 -3.18 -17.05
CA THR A 33 9.13 -4.29 -17.75
C THR A 33 7.68 -4.23 -17.27
N PRO A 34 6.69 -4.06 -18.17
CA PRO A 34 5.32 -3.90 -17.74
C PRO A 34 4.94 -5.16 -16.99
N THR A 35 4.92 -5.09 -15.66
CA THR A 35 4.48 -6.20 -14.84
C THR A 35 3.02 -6.39 -15.20
N PRO A 36 2.61 -7.58 -15.67
CA PRO A 36 1.24 -7.82 -16.04
C PRO A 36 0.35 -7.47 -14.86
N ALA A 37 -0.68 -6.64 -15.12
CA ALA A 37 -1.61 -6.22 -14.09
C ALA A 37 -2.19 -7.46 -13.41
N VAL A 38 -2.17 -7.49 -12.07
CA VAL A 38 -2.76 -8.58 -11.30
C VAL A 38 -4.26 -8.60 -11.59
N GLN A 39 -4.71 -9.60 -12.35
CA GLN A 39 -6.12 -9.81 -12.64
C GLN A 39 -6.73 -10.63 -11.50
N GLY A 40 -7.71 -10.06 -10.80
CA GLY A 40 -8.50 -10.78 -9.81
C GLY A 40 -9.32 -11.89 -10.50
N ARG A 41 -9.45 -13.04 -9.83
CA ARG A 41 -10.22 -14.21 -10.33
C ARG A 41 -11.63 -14.31 -9.74
N ALA A 42 -12.03 -13.38 -8.88
CA ALA A 42 -13.32 -13.44 -8.19
C ALA A 42 -14.45 -12.95 -9.11
N GLU A 43 -15.51 -13.73 -9.22
CA GLU A 43 -16.73 -13.35 -9.98
C GLU A 43 -17.57 -12.32 -9.23
N HIS A 44 -17.56 -12.38 -7.89
CA HIS A 44 -18.32 -11.49 -7.02
C HIS A 44 -17.45 -11.04 -5.84
N VAL A 45 -17.50 -9.74 -5.54
CA VAL A 45 -16.80 -9.12 -4.42
C VAL A 45 -17.78 -8.23 -3.67
N ILE A 46 -17.81 -8.39 -2.35
CA ILE A 46 -18.53 -7.47 -1.45
C ILE A 46 -17.49 -6.55 -0.81
N SER A 47 -17.61 -5.26 -1.07
CA SER A 47 -16.76 -4.25 -0.43
C SER A 47 -17.51 -3.66 0.76
N ILE A 48 -16.99 -3.87 1.98
CA ILE A 48 -17.57 -3.37 3.22
C ILE A 48 -16.61 -2.37 3.85
N TRP A 49 -17.09 -1.14 4.02
CA TRP A 49 -16.32 -0.06 4.65
C TRP A 49 -16.68 0.04 6.13
N LEU A 50 -15.75 -0.37 7.02
CA LEU A 50 -15.92 -0.34 8.48
C LEU A 50 -15.32 0.93 9.13
N GLY A 51 -15.48 2.09 8.48
CA GLY A 51 -14.91 3.37 8.94
C GLY A 51 -15.62 4.02 10.13
N GLY A 52 -16.65 3.39 10.68
CA GLY A 52 -17.17 3.65 12.02
C GLY A 52 -17.10 2.32 12.75
N GLY A 53 -16.47 2.27 13.93
CA GLY A 53 -16.18 1.02 14.64
C GLY A 53 -17.39 0.08 14.68
N MET A 54 -17.11 -1.23 14.64
CA MET A 54 -18.10 -2.31 14.50
C MET A 54 -19.43 -1.98 15.17
N GLY A 55 -20.44 -1.65 14.37
CA GLY A 55 -21.82 -1.73 14.84
C GLY A 55 -22.11 -3.20 15.14
N GLN A 56 -22.96 -3.49 16.12
CA GLN A 56 -23.39 -4.85 16.48
C GLN A 56 -23.93 -5.70 15.29
N ILE A 57 -24.12 -5.08 14.12
CA ILE A 57 -24.50 -5.71 12.86
C ILE A 57 -23.32 -6.39 12.14
N ASP A 58 -22.07 -5.97 12.33
CA ASP A 58 -20.89 -6.41 11.56
C ASP A 58 -20.24 -7.73 12.00
N THR A 59 -20.78 -8.42 13.00
CA THR A 59 -20.16 -9.67 13.50
C THR A 59 -20.46 -10.88 12.62
N PHE A 60 -21.34 -10.80 11.61
CA PHE A 60 -21.77 -11.91 10.74
C PHE A 60 -22.24 -13.21 11.44
N ASP A 61 -22.20 -13.25 12.77
CA ASP A 61 -22.75 -14.31 13.60
C ASP A 61 -24.29 -14.17 13.66
N PRO A 62 -25.04 -15.27 13.51
CA PRO A 62 -26.48 -15.25 13.68
C PRO A 62 -26.86 -14.73 15.07
N LYS A 63 -27.54 -13.59 15.09
CA LYS A 63 -27.99 -12.97 16.35
C LYS A 63 -28.97 -13.90 17.03
N ARG A 64 -28.80 -14.14 18.34
CA ARG A 64 -29.80 -14.83 19.17
C ARG A 64 -31.18 -14.21 18.97
N LYS A 65 -32.24 -15.02 19.00
CA LYS A 65 -33.61 -14.54 18.85
C LYS A 65 -34.04 -13.68 20.05
N GLY A 66 -34.46 -12.45 19.73
CA GLY A 66 -35.00 -11.46 20.65
C GLY A 66 -36.52 -11.49 20.70
N ASP A 67 -37.10 -10.54 21.44
CA ASP A 67 -38.54 -10.33 21.54
C ASP A 67 -38.83 -8.86 21.87
N PRO A 68 -39.41 -8.08 20.95
CA PRO A 68 -39.69 -6.67 21.17
C PRO A 68 -40.78 -6.42 22.23
N LYS A 69 -41.72 -7.37 22.43
CA LYS A 69 -42.77 -7.22 23.46
C LYS A 69 -42.17 -7.32 24.85
N ASN A 70 -41.22 -8.24 25.02
CA ASN A 70 -40.46 -8.43 26.26
C ASN A 70 -39.18 -7.60 26.34
N ARG A 71 -38.94 -6.69 25.36
CA ARG A 71 -37.72 -5.86 25.25
C ARG A 71 -36.42 -6.66 25.32
N LYS A 72 -36.45 -7.90 24.84
CA LYS A 72 -35.29 -8.79 24.78
C LYS A 72 -34.50 -8.49 23.51
N ALA A 73 -33.24 -8.10 23.66
CA ALA A 73 -32.34 -7.83 22.54
C ALA A 73 -32.11 -9.09 21.68
N GLY A 74 -32.08 -8.93 20.35
CA GLY A 74 -31.83 -10.02 19.41
C GLY A 74 -32.53 -9.86 18.06
N SER A 75 -32.43 -10.90 17.23
CA SER A 75 -33.13 -11.02 15.93
C SER A 75 -34.63 -11.28 16.12
N TYR A 76 -35.48 -10.80 15.21
CA TYR A 76 -36.90 -11.17 15.18
C TYR A 76 -37.14 -12.59 14.59
N TYR A 77 -36.15 -13.11 13.87
CA TYR A 77 -36.21 -14.40 13.17
C TYR A 77 -35.21 -15.40 13.76
N ASP A 78 -35.42 -16.69 13.47
CA ASP A 78 -34.47 -17.75 13.83
C ASP A 78 -33.18 -17.62 13.01
N ALA A 79 -32.06 -18.09 13.60
CA ALA A 79 -30.77 -18.14 12.92
C ALA A 79 -30.83 -19.11 11.73
N ILE A 80 -30.16 -18.74 10.63
CA ILE A 80 -29.91 -19.59 9.46
C ILE A 80 -28.62 -20.37 9.70
#